data_AF-A0A6M5YLI6-F1
#
_entry.id   AF-A0A6M5YLI6-F1
#
_cell.length_a   1.000
_cell.length_b   1.000
_cell.length_c   1.000
_cell.angle_alpha   90.00
_cell.angle_beta   90.00
_cell.angle_gamma   90.00
#
_symmetry.space_group_name_H-M   'P 1'
#
loop_
_entity.id
_entity.type
_entity.pdbx_description
1 polymer ?
#
loop_
_entity_poly.entity_id
_entity_poly.type
_entity_poly.pdbx_seq_one_letter_code
_entity_poly.pdbx_strand_id
1 'polypeptide(L)' 'MESVLVAAYTQLLKAHPNACSVDRILEHPNLRTQFLELVRTSAVERPEFDVLHTLNNLRKRSKLPRRSD' A
#
# COMPACT_ATOMS: atom_id res chain seq x y z
N MET A 1 -1.25 10.17 -7.77
CA MET A 1 -1.42 9.60 -6.41
C MET A 1 -1.55 8.08 -6.46
N GLU A 2 -2.48 7.53 -7.27
CA GLU A 2 -2.60 6.08 -7.48
C GLU A 2 -1.23 5.42 -7.79
N SER A 3 -0.43 6.00 -8.69
CA SER A 3 0.89 5.47 -9.05
C SER A 3 1.89 5.39 -7.89
N VAL A 4 1.83 6.33 -6.93
CA VAL A 4 2.71 6.31 -5.74
C VAL A 4 2.29 5.19 -4.80
N LEU A 5 0.98 5.04 -4.58
CA LEU A 5 0.44 3.96 -3.74
C LEU A 5 0.73 2.59 -4.35
N VAL A 6 0.61 2.46 -5.67
CA VAL A 6 0.99 1.23 -6.37
C VAL A 6 2.48 0.97 -6.21
N ALA A 7 3.35 1.96 -6.44
CA ALA A 7 4.79 1.79 -6.29
C ALA A 7 5.20 1.40 -4.85
N ALA A 8 4.65 2.07 -3.84
CA ALA A 8 4.88 1.77 -2.43
C ALA A 8 4.37 0.37 -2.07
N TYR A 9 3.18 -0.01 -2.55
CA TYR A 9 2.61 -1.34 -2.35
C TYR A 9 3.47 -2.41 -3.01
N THR A 10 3.98 -2.18 -4.23
CA THR A 10 4.89 -3.10 -4.92
C THR A 10 6.20 -3.27 -4.16
N GLN A 11 6.77 -2.19 -3.62
CA GLN A 11 7.98 -2.28 -2.80
C GLN A 11 7.74 -3.12 -1.54
N LEU A 12 6.63 -2.88 -0.84
CA LEU A 12 6.28 -3.64 0.36
C LEU A 12 5.96 -5.10 0.03
N LEU A 13 5.30 -5.36 -1.11
CA LEU A 13 5.03 -6.70 -1.62
C LEU A 13 6.33 -7.45 -1.95
N LYS A 14 7.34 -6.77 -2.51
CA LYS A 14 8.67 -7.37 -2.75
C LYS A 14 9.40 -7.69 -1.44
N ALA A 15 9.28 -6.83 -0.42
CA ALA A 15 9.88 -7.07 0.90
C ALA A 15 9.17 -8.20 1.67
N HIS A 16 7.85 -8.33 1.50
CA HIS A 16 7.00 -9.27 2.21
C HIS A 16 6.06 -10.05 1.28
N PRO A 17 6.59 -10.88 0.36
CA PRO A 17 5.78 -11.50 -0.70
C PRO A 17 4.73 -12.50 -0.17
N ASN A 18 4.92 -13.02 1.04
CA ASN A 18 4.01 -13.96 1.69
C ASN A 18 3.09 -13.31 2.73
N ALA A 19 3.35 -12.07 3.12
CA ALA A 19 2.68 -11.42 4.25
C ALA A 19 2.05 -10.06 3.91
N CYS A 20 2.37 -9.48 2.74
CA CYS A 20 1.82 -8.22 2.28
C CYS A 20 0.56 -8.44 1.43
N SER A 21 -0.56 -7.95 1.93
CA SER A 21 -1.80 -7.77 1.18
C SER A 21 -2.48 -6.51 1.69
N VAL A 22 -3.44 -5.97 0.93
CA VAL A 22 -4.17 -4.78 1.38
C VAL A 22 -4.93 -5.04 2.68
N ASP A 23 -5.58 -6.20 2.83
CA ASP A 23 -6.21 -6.58 4.11
C ASP A 23 -5.18 -6.61 5.24
N ARG A 24 -4.00 -7.18 5.00
CA ARG A 24 -2.93 -7.21 6.01
C ARG A 24 -2.42 -5.82 6.37
N ILE A 25 -2.32 -4.88 5.42
CA ILE A 25 -1.96 -3.49 5.70
C ILE A 25 -3.05 -2.79 6.51
N LEU A 26 -4.33 -3.11 6.25
CA LEU A 26 -5.45 -2.56 7.00
C LEU A 26 -5.60 -3.19 8.39
N GLU A 27 -5.22 -4.44 8.59
CA GLU A 27 -5.38 -5.16 9.86
C GLU A 27 -4.13 -5.10 10.76
N HIS A 28 -2.92 -5.08 10.18
CA HIS A 28 -1.66 -5.17 10.93
C HIS A 28 -1.00 -3.79 11.02
N PRO A 29 -0.90 -3.19 12.22
CA PRO A 29 -0.35 -1.85 12.39
C PRO A 29 1.11 -1.76 11.94
N ASN A 30 1.90 -2.83 12.07
CA ASN A 30 3.30 -2.84 11.64
C ASN A 30 3.47 -2.71 10.11
N LEU A 31 2.63 -3.41 9.34
CA LEU A 31 2.63 -3.30 7.87
C LEU A 31 2.04 -1.97 7.42
N ARG A 32 1.04 -1.47 8.16
CA ARG A 32 0.45 -0.16 7.93
C ARG A 32 1.48 0.94 8.06
N THR A 33 2.22 0.98 9.15
CA THR A 33 3.26 1.98 9.39
C THR A 33 4.31 1.95 8.29
N GLN A 34 4.84 0.77 7.96
CA GLN A 34 5.80 0.64 6.86
C GLN A 34 5.26 1.13 5.51
N PHE A 35 4.01 0.79 5.19
CA PHE A 35 3.37 1.29 3.97
C PHE A 35 3.24 2.83 3.98
N LEU A 36 2.79 3.41 5.09
CA LEU A 36 2.63 4.85 5.22
C LEU A 36 3.98 5.59 5.16
N GLU A 37 5.04 5.02 5.72
CA GLU A 37 6.40 5.56 5.62
C GLU A 37 6.87 5.58 4.16
N LEU A 38 6.71 4.49 3.41
CA LEU A 38 7.04 4.43 1.98
C LEU A 38 6.28 5.48 1.17
N VAL A 39 5.00 5.68 1.48
CA VAL A 39 4.16 6.69 0.82
C VAL A 39 4.63 8.10 1.18
N ARG A 40 4.97 8.37 2.45
CA ARG A 40 5.50 9.67 2.91
C ARG A 40 6.85 10.00 2.28
N THR A 41 7.72 9.02 2.07
CA THR A 41 9.00 9.24 1.35
C THR A 41 8.78 9.59 -0.12
N SER A 42 7.71 9.07 -0.73
CA SER A 42 7.49 9.16 -2.18
C SER A 42 6.48 10.25 -2.60
N ALA A 43 5.72 10.82 -1.66
CA ALA A 43 4.72 11.85 -1.91
C ALA A 43 4.61 12.83 -0.74
N VAL A 44 4.03 14.01 -1.02
CA VAL A 44 3.65 15.00 0.00
C VAL A 44 2.82 14.35 1.10
N GLU A 45 3.05 14.79 2.35
CA GLU A 45 2.34 14.30 3.52
C GLU A 45 0.83 14.37 3.33
N ARG A 46 0.16 13.23 3.53
CA ARG A 46 -1.28 13.05 3.33
C ARG A 46 -1.89 12.41 4.57
N PRO A 47 -3.19 12.68 4.82
CA PRO A 47 -3.90 12.00 5.89
C PRO A 47 -3.85 10.49 5.70
N GLU A 48 -3.56 9.75 6.77
CA GLU A 48 -3.56 8.28 6.76
C GLU A 48 -4.88 7.74 6.18
N PHE A 49 -6.00 8.33 6.58
CA PHE A 49 -7.33 7.95 6.09
C PHE A 49 -7.42 7.96 4.56
N ASP A 50 -6.98 9.04 3.91
CA ASP A 50 -7.02 9.16 2.44
C ASP A 50 -6.14 8.11 1.76
N VAL A 51 -4.97 7.85 2.33
CA VAL A 51 -4.01 6.87 1.82
C VAL A 51 -4.61 5.46 1.88
N LEU A 52 -5.15 5.06 3.04
CA LEU A 52 -5.75 3.74 3.24
C LEU A 52 -7.04 3.57 2.45
N HIS A 53 -7.88 4.60 2.40
CA HIS A 53 -9.10 4.60 1.61
C HIS A 53 -8.80 4.44 0.12
N THR A 54 -7.81 5.17 -0.40
CA THR A 54 -7.39 5.07 -1.80
C THR A 54 -6.77 3.70 -2.10
N LEU A 55 -5.94 3.16 -1.19
CA LEU A 55 -5.39 1.81 -1.32
C LEU A 55 -6.50 0.74 -1.39
N ASN A 56 -7.52 0.84 -0.55
CA ASN A 56 -8.66 -0.06 -0.57
C ASN A 56 -9.47 0.06 -1.88
N ASN A 57 -9.64 1.28 -2.40
CA ASN A 57 -10.28 1.50 -3.69
C ASN A 57 -9.48 0.92 -4.85
N LEU A 58 -8.14 1.03 -4.83
CA LEU A 58 -7.26 0.40 -5.83
C LEU A 58 -7.38 -1.12 -5.81
N ARG A 59 -7.46 -1.72 -4.63
CA ARG A 59 -7.73 -3.16 -4.45
C ARG A 59 -9.07 -3.55 -5.07
N LYS A 60 -10.16 -2.85 -4.72
CA LYS A 60 -11.50 -3.12 -5.27
C LYS A 60 -11.54 -3.02 -6.80
N ARG A 61 -10.73 -2.13 -7.37
CA ARG A 61 -10.58 -1.94 -8.83
C ARG A 61 -9.59 -2.91 -9.48
N SER A 62 -9.00 -3.85 -8.73
CA SER A 62 -7.94 -4.75 -9.21
C SER A 62 -6.75 -4.04 -9.88
N LYS A 63 -6.44 -2.81 -9.45
CA LYS A 63 -5.33 -2.00 -9.99
C LYS A 63 -4.00 -2.23 -9.26
N LEU A 64 -3.98 -3.11 -8.26
CA LEU A 64 -2.78 -3.46 -7.52
C LEU A 64 -2.12 -4.69 -8.15
N PRO A 65 -0.78 -4.71 -8.26
CA PRO A 65 -0.07 -5.84 -8.80
C PRO A 65 -0.33 -7.08 -7.93
N ARG A 66 -0.53 -8.20 -8.63
CA ARG A 66 -0.66 -9.50 -8.00
C ARG A 66 0.74 -10.06 -7.78
N ARG A 67 0.88 -10.99 -6.84
CA ARG A 67 2.13 -11.64 -6.46
C ARG A 67 2.92 -12.29 -7.62
N SER A 68 2.31 -12.46 -8.79
CA SER A 68 2.87 -13.16 -9.95
C SER A 68 3.13 -12.26 -11.17
N ASP A 69 3.06 -10.94 -11.02
CA ASP A 69 3.37 -9.95 -12.08
C ASP A 69 4.78 -9.36 -11.91
#